data_AF-A0A8S1JVF1-F1
#
_entry.id   AF-A0A8S1JVF1-F1
#
_cell.length_a   1.000
_cell.length_b   1.000
_cell.length_c   1.000
_cell.angle_alpha   90.00
_cell.angle_beta   90.00
_cell.angle_gamma   90.00
#
_symmetry.space_group_name_H-M   'P 1'
#
loop_
_entity.id
_entity.type
_entity.pdbx_description
1 polymer ?
#
loop_
_entity_poly.entity_id
_entity_poly.type
_entity_poly.pdbx_seq_one_letter_code
_entity_poly.pdbx_strand_id
1 'polypeptide(L)'
;MINQPNSIIELPFQVSTSHILDLFISCTKKKQYQILEKDSNQIISIKENVAVVKNTLKRLVCIQENTFEQICLVKIQIDTNQVKCVRVVSIRGITGNYDENLELITYFLSKIDKLRNRKTQDQNVMNEASEFVGIVNVSEEMENPANQNPYYLETSAYYMFHKLLCASNYGLGKKVAEYIQKLQNNLSSDQTNIKQNVQQLNSFINQIVETLFQSFNFGKQETTQIMPYCKISIEKYFYLKLSHYILPQYQNMFKQQNEQFRSKKIDRNNFQLISELHKNLEIREFNPQQMIRVNEALNELDKIEYMSYPREKLRCLQLMNAILKAVNSGLIDQLVKYCLILSNIDHPFSEIQLLIDSTSSQDRQFLNKINHQLEEIISS
;
A
#
# COMPACT_ATOMS: atom_id res chain seq x y z
N MET A 1 10.99 -37.42 2.76
CA MET A 1 10.51 -36.42 1.80
C MET A 1 11.68 -35.52 1.46
N ILE A 2 12.09 -35.47 0.18
CA ILE A 2 13.20 -34.59 -0.24
C ILE A 2 12.65 -33.17 -0.22
N ASN A 3 13.27 -32.28 0.57
CA ASN A 3 12.95 -30.85 0.56
C ASN A 3 13.20 -30.31 -0.85
N GLN A 4 12.16 -29.88 -1.54
CA GLN A 4 12.27 -29.24 -2.85
C GLN A 4 12.39 -27.72 -2.69
N PRO A 5 13.06 -27.01 -3.62
CA PRO A 5 13.24 -25.58 -3.52
C PRO A 5 11.90 -24.87 -3.72
N ASN A 6 11.61 -23.88 -2.87
CA ASN A 6 10.37 -23.10 -2.90
C ASN A 6 10.68 -21.63 -2.60
N SER A 7 10.07 -20.72 -3.38
CA SER A 7 10.18 -19.28 -3.19
C SER A 7 8.84 -18.60 -3.42
N ILE A 8 8.56 -17.59 -2.59
CA ILE A 8 7.37 -16.72 -2.71
C ILE A 8 7.85 -15.28 -2.85
N ILE A 9 7.30 -14.56 -3.84
CA ILE A 9 7.62 -13.15 -4.10
C ILE A 9 6.34 -12.34 -4.24
N GLU A 10 6.31 -11.15 -3.67
CA GLU A 10 5.26 -10.16 -3.90
C GLU A 10 5.70 -9.17 -5.00
N LEU A 11 4.88 -9.01 -6.04
CA LEU A 11 5.12 -8.11 -7.17
C LEU A 11 4.01 -7.06 -7.31
N PRO A 12 4.34 -5.83 -7.73
CA PRO A 12 3.34 -4.80 -7.97
C PRO A 12 2.46 -5.15 -9.18
N PHE A 13 1.20 -4.71 -9.18
CA PHE A 13 0.25 -4.97 -10.27
C PHE A 13 0.65 -4.47 -11.65
N GLN A 14 1.59 -3.51 -11.70
CA GLN A 14 2.16 -3.01 -12.94
C GLN A 14 2.77 -4.13 -13.78
N VAL A 15 3.20 -5.23 -13.15
CA VAL A 15 3.61 -6.45 -13.84
C VAL A 15 2.39 -7.35 -14.04
N SER A 16 2.00 -7.64 -15.29
CA SER A 16 0.85 -8.50 -15.59
C SER A 16 1.12 -9.99 -15.30
N THR A 17 0.06 -10.79 -15.05
CA THR A 17 0.18 -12.26 -14.93
C THR A 17 0.86 -12.83 -16.16
N SER A 18 0.39 -12.42 -17.35
CA SER A 18 0.93 -12.87 -18.64
C SER A 18 2.43 -12.61 -18.73
N HIS A 19 2.89 -11.41 -18.38
CA HIS A 19 4.31 -11.08 -18.43
C HIS A 19 5.17 -11.94 -17.49
N ILE A 20 4.68 -12.22 -16.28
CA ILE A 20 5.37 -13.10 -15.33
C ILE A 20 5.44 -14.53 -15.89
N LEU A 21 4.32 -15.03 -16.42
CA LEU A 21 4.24 -16.37 -17.01
C LEU A 21 5.11 -16.49 -18.27
N ASP A 22 5.11 -15.49 -19.15
CA ASP A 22 5.94 -15.46 -20.36
C ASP A 22 7.43 -15.37 -20.01
N LEU A 23 7.78 -14.59 -18.98
CA LEU A 23 9.13 -14.59 -18.44
C LEU A 23 9.52 -15.97 -17.92
N PHE A 24 8.63 -16.64 -17.18
CA PHE A 24 8.86 -18.01 -16.71
C PHE A 24 9.06 -18.97 -17.88
N ILE A 25 8.21 -18.89 -18.92
CA ILE A 25 8.35 -19.68 -20.16
C ILE A 25 9.69 -19.43 -20.86
N SER A 26 10.16 -18.18 -20.88
CA SER A 26 11.48 -17.86 -21.46
C SER A 26 12.61 -18.49 -20.64
N CYS A 27 12.46 -18.56 -19.31
CA CYS A 27 13.41 -19.17 -18.40
C CYS A 27 13.43 -20.70 -18.56
N THR A 28 12.26 -21.33 -18.65
CA THR A 28 12.14 -22.79 -18.85
C THR A 28 12.76 -23.20 -20.17
N LYS A 29 12.46 -22.52 -21.28
CA LYS A 29 13.08 -22.76 -22.59
C LYS A 29 14.61 -22.70 -22.52
N LYS A 30 15.16 -21.69 -21.85
CA LYS A 30 16.62 -21.53 -21.73
C LYS A 30 17.28 -22.63 -20.88
N LYS A 31 16.58 -23.14 -19.88
CA LYS A 31 17.02 -24.25 -19.02
C LYS A 31 16.58 -25.63 -19.53
N GLN A 32 16.06 -25.70 -20.77
CA GLN A 32 15.61 -26.94 -21.42
C GLN A 32 14.45 -27.65 -20.69
N TYR A 33 13.64 -26.92 -19.93
CA TYR A 33 12.36 -27.40 -19.45
C TYR A 33 11.29 -27.18 -20.53
N GLN A 34 10.45 -28.19 -20.73
CA GLN A 34 9.24 -28.15 -21.54
C GLN A 34 8.04 -27.74 -20.67
N ILE A 35 6.98 -27.21 -21.28
CA ILE A 35 5.75 -26.86 -20.57
C ILE A 35 4.83 -28.07 -20.62
N LEU A 36 4.41 -28.55 -19.45
CA LEU A 36 3.46 -29.66 -19.30
C LEU A 36 2.02 -29.13 -19.31
N GLU A 37 1.75 -28.13 -18.49
CA GLU A 37 0.43 -27.52 -18.32
C GLU A 37 0.55 -26.00 -18.25
N LYS A 38 -0.39 -25.29 -18.89
CA LYS A 38 -0.51 -23.84 -18.87
C LYS A 38 -1.96 -23.46 -18.66
N ASP A 39 -2.23 -22.85 -17.51
CA ASP A 39 -3.49 -22.16 -17.22
C ASP A 39 -3.25 -20.64 -17.16
N SER A 40 -4.33 -19.89 -16.96
CA SER A 40 -4.30 -18.42 -16.86
C SER A 40 -3.41 -17.90 -15.72
N ASN A 41 -3.27 -18.65 -14.62
CA ASN A 41 -2.54 -18.24 -13.41
C ASN A 41 -1.45 -19.23 -12.96
N GLN A 42 -1.27 -20.36 -13.66
CA GLN A 42 -0.28 -21.37 -13.28
C GLN A 42 0.38 -22.01 -14.50
N ILE A 43 1.66 -22.37 -14.35
CA ILE A 43 2.39 -23.17 -15.35
C ILE A 43 3.15 -24.28 -14.61
N ILE A 44 3.09 -25.48 -15.17
CA ILE A 44 3.92 -26.61 -14.76
C ILE A 44 4.92 -26.88 -15.88
N SER A 45 6.21 -26.93 -15.54
CA SER A 45 7.29 -27.24 -16.48
C SER A 45 8.02 -28.52 -16.08
N ILE A 46 8.42 -29.29 -17.07
CA ILE A 46 9.06 -30.60 -16.95
C ILE A 46 10.36 -30.62 -17.72
N LYS A 47 11.42 -31.18 -17.13
CA LYS A 47 12.66 -31.50 -17.83
C LYS A 47 12.95 -32.98 -17.66
N GLU A 48 12.97 -33.69 -18.77
CA GLU A 48 13.38 -35.09 -18.82
C GLU A 48 14.90 -35.14 -19.00
N ASN A 49 15.59 -35.76 -18.05
CA ASN A 49 17.01 -36.03 -18.19
C ASN A 49 17.20 -37.18 -19.18
N VAL A 50 17.56 -36.83 -20.42
CA VAL A 50 17.98 -37.80 -21.43
C VAL A 50 19.13 -38.61 -20.85
N ALA A 51 18.95 -39.92 -20.76
CA ALA A 51 19.94 -40.81 -20.19
C ALA A 51 21.26 -40.70 -20.97
N VAL A 52 22.23 -39.96 -20.41
CA VAL A 52 23.62 -40.03 -20.85
C VAL A 52 24.07 -41.47 -20.68
N VAL A 53 24.76 -42.05 -21.66
CA VAL A 53 25.28 -43.46 -21.67
C VAL A 53 25.93 -43.88 -20.33
N LYS A 54 26.47 -42.92 -19.58
CA LYS A 54 27.00 -43.06 -18.22
C LYS A 54 25.98 -43.57 -17.19
N ASN A 55 24.70 -43.18 -17.30
CA ASN A 55 23.61 -43.63 -16.44
C ASN A 55 23.08 -45.01 -16.85
N THR A 56 23.18 -45.38 -18.12
CA THR A 56 22.88 -46.73 -18.61
C THR A 56 23.88 -47.74 -18.05
N LEU A 57 25.17 -47.37 -17.98
CA LEU A 57 26.22 -48.15 -17.33
C LEU A 57 26.04 -48.24 -15.81
N LYS A 58 25.68 -47.15 -15.12
CA LYS A 58 25.32 -47.20 -13.69
C LYS A 58 24.11 -48.11 -13.41
N ARG A 59 23.10 -48.12 -14.29
CA ARG A 59 21.92 -49.00 -14.18
C ARG A 59 22.23 -50.49 -14.38
N LEU A 60 23.26 -50.82 -15.16
CA LEU A 60 23.70 -52.20 -15.33
C LEU A 60 24.50 -52.71 -14.12
N VAL A 61 25.03 -51.81 -13.28
CA VAL A 61 25.91 -52.15 -12.14
C VAL A 61 25.19 -52.02 -10.79
N CYS A 62 24.20 -51.13 -10.64
CA CYS A 62 23.47 -50.95 -9.39
C CYS A 62 21.97 -51.17 -9.58
N ILE A 63 21.47 -52.27 -9.00
CA ILE A 63 20.05 -52.55 -8.84
C ILE A 63 19.50 -51.62 -7.74
N GLN A 64 18.47 -50.85 -8.10
CA GLN A 64 17.61 -50.02 -7.23
C GLN A 64 18.20 -48.71 -6.68
N GLU A 65 18.20 -47.65 -7.50
CA GLU A 65 17.96 -46.29 -6.99
C GLU A 65 16.91 -45.56 -7.86
N ASN A 66 16.01 -44.89 -7.15
CA ASN A 66 14.73 -44.29 -7.53
C ASN A 66 14.62 -43.71 -8.96
N THR A 67 13.54 -44.10 -9.66
CA THR A 67 13.11 -43.55 -10.96
C THR A 67 12.77 -42.06 -10.95
N PHE A 68 12.68 -41.42 -9.78
CA PHE A 68 12.29 -40.02 -9.61
C PHE A 68 13.40 -38.99 -9.92
N GLU A 69 14.66 -39.41 -10.08
CA GLU A 69 15.75 -38.48 -10.47
C GLU A 69 15.77 -38.16 -11.98
N GLN A 70 14.95 -38.85 -12.78
CA GLN A 70 14.97 -38.70 -14.24
C GLN A 70 14.15 -37.50 -14.72
N ILE A 71 13.27 -36.98 -13.87
CA ILE A 71 12.30 -35.95 -14.27
C ILE A 71 12.30 -34.84 -13.23
N CYS A 72 12.62 -33.62 -13.68
CA CYS A 72 12.57 -32.40 -12.89
C CYS A 72 11.29 -31.65 -13.20
N LEU A 73 10.44 -31.42 -12.19
CA LEU A 73 9.16 -30.71 -12.32
C LEU A 73 9.17 -29.44 -11.47
N VAL A 74 8.86 -28.29 -12.08
CA VAL A 74 8.72 -27.00 -11.40
C VAL A 74 7.37 -26.40 -11.72
N LYS A 75 6.68 -25.91 -10.69
CA LYS A 75 5.40 -25.21 -10.82
C LYS A 75 5.53 -23.76 -10.40
N ILE A 76 4.98 -22.87 -11.22
CA ILE A 76 4.70 -21.48 -10.84
C ILE A 76 3.18 -21.30 -10.71
N GLN A 77 2.76 -20.56 -9.70
CA GLN A 77 1.38 -20.17 -9.47
C GLN A 77 1.33 -18.71 -9.01
N ILE A 78 0.42 -17.94 -9.60
CA ILE A 78 0.27 -16.50 -9.36
C ILE A 78 -1.11 -16.25 -8.77
N ASP A 79 -1.14 -15.82 -7.52
CA ASP A 79 -2.36 -15.41 -6.83
C ASP A 79 -2.40 -13.88 -6.69
N THR A 80 -3.60 -13.31 -6.62
CA THR A 80 -3.78 -11.86 -6.45
C THR A 80 -4.24 -11.54 -5.04
N ASN A 81 -3.44 -10.79 -4.28
CA ASN A 81 -3.84 -10.26 -2.99
C ASN A 81 -4.52 -8.90 -3.20
N GLN A 82 -5.86 -8.89 -3.17
CA GLN A 82 -6.67 -7.69 -3.38
C GLN A 82 -6.46 -6.64 -2.27
N VAL A 83 -6.27 -7.07 -1.03
CA VAL A 83 -6.09 -6.19 0.14
C VAL A 83 -4.78 -5.40 0.03
N LYS A 84 -3.68 -6.10 -0.23
CA LYS A 84 -2.35 -5.49 -0.37
C LYS A 84 -2.11 -4.88 -1.75
N CYS A 85 -2.98 -5.17 -2.71
CA CYS A 85 -2.81 -4.81 -4.11
C CYS A 85 -1.49 -5.30 -4.73
N VAL A 86 -1.13 -6.56 -4.47
CA VAL A 86 0.07 -7.22 -5.00
C VAL A 86 -0.26 -8.57 -5.61
N ARG A 87 0.57 -9.00 -6.55
CA ARG A 87 0.58 -10.37 -7.07
C ARG A 87 1.56 -11.20 -6.26
N VAL A 88 1.09 -12.32 -5.71
CA VAL A 88 1.92 -13.27 -4.98
C VAL A 88 2.32 -14.36 -5.96
N VAL A 89 3.59 -14.40 -6.32
CA VAL A 89 4.16 -15.42 -7.20
C VAL A 89 4.78 -16.49 -6.32
N SER A 90 4.24 -17.70 -6.39
CA SER A 90 4.81 -18.89 -5.75
C SER A 90 5.47 -19.76 -6.82
N ILE A 91 6.72 -20.14 -6.61
CA ILE A 91 7.46 -21.04 -7.49
C ILE A 91 8.09 -22.15 -6.66
N ARG A 92 7.83 -23.40 -7.03
CA ARG A 92 8.30 -24.57 -6.29
C ARG A 92 8.71 -25.72 -7.18
N GLY A 93 9.78 -26.42 -6.81
CA GLY A 93 10.06 -27.76 -7.30
C GLY A 93 9.01 -28.73 -6.76
N ILE A 94 8.44 -29.56 -7.63
CA ILE A 94 7.50 -30.61 -7.23
C ILE A 94 8.26 -31.92 -7.00
N THR A 95 9.13 -32.30 -7.95
CA THR A 95 9.93 -33.52 -7.90
C THR A 95 11.18 -33.38 -8.79
N GLY A 96 12.13 -34.30 -8.62
CA GLY A 96 13.37 -34.37 -9.39
C GLY A 96 14.60 -33.88 -8.64
N ASN A 97 15.67 -33.64 -9.39
CA ASN A 97 16.95 -33.18 -8.85
C ASN A 97 16.80 -31.77 -8.23
N TYR A 98 17.19 -31.64 -6.96
CA TYR A 98 17.09 -30.41 -6.21
C TYR A 98 17.89 -29.26 -6.83
N ASP A 99 19.13 -29.52 -7.23
CA ASP A 99 20.04 -28.49 -7.76
C ASP A 99 19.57 -27.98 -9.12
N GLU A 100 19.04 -28.86 -9.97
CA GLU A 100 18.46 -28.45 -11.25
C GLU A 100 17.21 -27.59 -11.09
N ASN A 101 16.30 -27.99 -10.20
CA ASN A 101 15.12 -27.19 -9.89
C ASN A 101 15.50 -25.84 -9.27
N LEU A 102 16.48 -25.83 -8.37
CA LEU A 102 16.99 -24.62 -7.74
C LEU A 102 17.63 -23.70 -8.78
N GLU A 103 18.32 -24.23 -9.78
CA GLU A 103 18.93 -23.45 -10.85
C GLU A 103 17.89 -22.72 -11.70
N LEU A 104 16.79 -23.39 -12.08
CA LEU A 104 15.68 -22.75 -12.80
C LEU A 104 15.02 -21.68 -11.94
N ILE A 105 14.71 -22.00 -10.67
CA ILE A 105 14.08 -21.06 -9.73
C ILE A 105 14.98 -19.84 -9.56
N THR A 106 16.24 -20.01 -9.19
CA THR A 106 17.18 -18.92 -8.98
C THR A 106 17.38 -18.07 -10.24
N TYR A 107 17.43 -18.72 -11.42
CA TYR A 107 17.52 -18.00 -12.69
C TYR A 107 16.28 -17.13 -12.94
N PHE A 108 15.08 -17.66 -12.70
CA PHE A 108 13.84 -16.90 -12.80
C PHE A 108 13.78 -15.75 -11.80
N LEU A 109 14.11 -16.00 -10.52
CA LEU A 109 14.17 -14.98 -9.47
C LEU A 109 15.11 -13.83 -9.87
N SER A 110 16.30 -14.15 -10.39
CA SER A 110 17.26 -13.13 -10.85
C SER A 110 16.72 -12.25 -12.00
N LYS A 111 15.81 -12.78 -12.82
CA LYS A 111 15.16 -12.03 -13.90
C LYS A 111 14.01 -11.18 -13.38
N ILE A 112 13.25 -11.70 -12.42
CA ILE A 112 12.21 -10.95 -11.73
C ILE A 112 12.79 -9.80 -10.92
N ASP A 113 13.91 -9.99 -10.23
CA ASP A 113 14.56 -8.92 -9.48
C ASP A 113 15.03 -7.79 -10.42
N LYS A 114 15.45 -8.12 -11.65
CA LYS A 114 15.74 -7.09 -12.66
C LYS A 114 14.49 -6.35 -13.12
N LEU A 115 13.33 -7.01 -13.20
CA LEU A 115 12.05 -6.32 -13.45
C LEU A 115 11.64 -5.44 -12.27
N ARG A 116 11.84 -5.90 -11.04
CA ARG A 116 11.55 -5.16 -9.81
C ARG A 116 12.43 -3.92 -9.67
N ASN A 117 13.70 -4.03 -10.07
CA ASN A 117 14.71 -2.98 -9.91
C ASN A 117 14.89 -2.09 -11.14
N ARG A 118 14.15 -2.32 -12.24
CA ARG A 118 14.06 -1.39 -13.37
C ARG A 118 13.29 -0.13 -12.94
N LYS A 119 13.97 0.72 -12.18
CA LYS A 119 13.66 2.14 -12.05
C LYS A 119 13.84 2.78 -13.45
N THR A 120 12.73 3.28 -14.00
CA THR A 120 12.67 4.54 -14.76
C THR A 120 13.27 4.70 -16.18
N GLN A 121 13.68 3.68 -16.96
CA GLN A 121 14.31 3.99 -18.28
C GLN A 121 13.86 3.30 -19.57
N ASP A 122 13.09 2.21 -19.59
CA ASP A 122 12.66 1.61 -20.88
C ASP A 122 11.17 1.27 -20.90
N GLN A 123 10.34 2.24 -21.30
CA GLN A 123 8.89 2.08 -21.53
C GLN A 123 8.54 1.50 -22.91
N ASN A 124 9.51 1.00 -23.69
CA ASN A 124 9.27 0.64 -25.10
C ASN A 124 9.08 -0.86 -25.40
N VAL A 125 8.89 -1.74 -24.39
CA VAL A 125 8.59 -3.15 -24.66
C VAL A 125 7.46 -3.66 -23.77
N MET A 126 6.25 -3.12 -23.95
CA MET A 126 5.02 -3.77 -23.49
C MET A 126 3.93 -3.63 -24.56
N ASN A 127 4.22 -4.22 -25.72
CA ASN A 127 3.19 -4.60 -26.68
C ASN A 127 2.62 -5.95 -26.25
N GLU A 128 1.38 -5.96 -25.77
CA GLU A 128 0.31 -6.77 -26.37
C GLU A 128 -1.01 -6.40 -25.68
N ALA A 129 -1.75 -5.55 -26.41
CA ALA A 129 -3.15 -5.25 -26.20
C ALA A 129 -3.98 -6.47 -26.60
N SER A 130 -4.97 -6.85 -25.78
CA SER A 130 -6.26 -7.47 -26.21
C SER A 130 -7.26 -7.76 -25.08
N GLU A 131 -6.89 -7.76 -23.79
CA GLU A 131 -7.85 -8.17 -22.73
C GLU A 131 -8.45 -7.05 -21.86
N PHE A 132 -7.96 -5.82 -21.96
CA PHE A 132 -8.40 -4.71 -21.08
C PHE A 132 -9.64 -3.96 -21.59
N VAL A 133 -10.19 -4.36 -22.74
CA VAL A 133 -11.46 -3.85 -23.28
C VAL A 133 -12.64 -4.70 -22.79
N GLY A 134 -12.39 -5.80 -22.09
CA GLY A 134 -13.32 -6.28 -21.08
C GLY A 134 -13.39 -5.21 -19.99
N ILE A 135 -14.32 -4.27 -20.15
CA ILE A 135 -14.93 -3.52 -19.04
C ILE A 135 -14.93 -4.49 -17.87
N VAL A 136 -14.29 -4.10 -16.76
CA VAL A 136 -14.37 -4.81 -15.48
C VAL A 136 -15.71 -5.53 -15.46
N ASN A 137 -15.75 -6.87 -15.50
CA ASN A 137 -16.98 -7.61 -15.25
C ASN A 137 -17.29 -7.37 -13.76
N VAL A 138 -17.67 -6.12 -13.45
CA VAL A 138 -18.13 -5.67 -12.14
C VAL A 138 -19.33 -6.54 -11.79
N SER A 139 -20.12 -6.91 -12.79
CA SER A 139 -21.27 -7.81 -12.72
C SER A 139 -20.91 -9.17 -12.11
N GLU A 140 -19.90 -9.89 -12.64
CA GLU A 140 -19.59 -11.25 -12.17
C GLU A 140 -18.98 -11.28 -10.75
N GLU A 141 -18.21 -10.25 -10.36
CA GLU A 141 -17.68 -10.16 -9.00
C GLU A 141 -18.68 -9.56 -7.99
N MET A 142 -19.68 -8.78 -8.41
CA MET A 142 -20.68 -8.16 -7.51
C MET A 142 -21.99 -8.95 -7.33
N GLU A 143 -22.25 -9.97 -8.15
CA GLU A 143 -23.45 -10.82 -8.04
C GLU A 143 -23.45 -11.75 -6.81
N ASN A 144 -22.32 -11.90 -6.11
CA ASN A 144 -22.24 -12.74 -4.94
C ASN A 144 -22.82 -12.02 -3.70
N PRO A 145 -23.88 -12.54 -3.03
CA PRO A 145 -24.52 -11.87 -1.90
C PRO A 145 -23.59 -11.60 -0.70
N ALA A 146 -22.44 -12.29 -0.60
CA ALA A 146 -21.38 -12.01 0.37
C ALA A 146 -20.64 -10.66 0.12
N ASN A 147 -20.69 -10.14 -1.10
CA ASN A 147 -19.99 -8.92 -1.53
C ASN A 147 -20.80 -7.63 -1.29
N GLN A 148 -21.98 -7.72 -0.67
CA GLN A 148 -22.78 -6.55 -0.24
C GLN A 148 -22.33 -5.97 1.11
N ASN A 149 -21.40 -6.62 1.81
CA ASN A 149 -20.83 -6.09 3.05
C ASN A 149 -20.00 -4.81 2.75
N PRO A 150 -20.25 -3.68 3.44
CA PRO A 150 -19.50 -2.43 3.25
C PRO A 150 -17.97 -2.58 3.29
N TYR A 151 -17.43 -3.46 4.13
CA TYR A 151 -15.99 -3.69 4.25
C TYR A 151 -15.40 -4.40 3.02
N TYR A 152 -16.16 -5.32 2.43
CA TYR A 152 -15.77 -5.97 1.17
C TYR A 152 -15.87 -4.99 0.01
N LEU A 153 -16.93 -4.17 -0.04
CA LEU A 153 -17.11 -3.14 -1.06
C LEU A 153 -15.97 -2.12 -1.07
N GLU A 154 -15.51 -1.65 0.10
CA GLU A 154 -14.37 -0.72 0.19
C GLU A 154 -13.07 -1.36 -0.35
N THR A 155 -12.81 -2.61 0.03
CA THR A 155 -11.59 -3.34 -0.40
C THR A 155 -11.63 -3.63 -1.91
N SER A 156 -12.77 -4.07 -2.43
CA SER A 156 -12.99 -4.31 -3.86
C SER A 156 -12.91 -3.01 -4.67
N ALA A 157 -13.48 -1.91 -4.16
CA ALA A 157 -13.35 -0.58 -4.76
C ALA A 157 -11.89 -0.18 -4.90
N TYR A 158 -11.14 -0.28 -3.80
CA TYR A 158 -9.73 0.07 -3.78
C TYR A 158 -8.93 -0.75 -4.80
N TYR A 159 -9.16 -2.06 -4.82
CA TYR A 159 -8.54 -2.97 -5.79
C TYR A 159 -8.87 -2.58 -7.24
N MET A 160 -10.15 -2.34 -7.57
CA MET A 160 -10.59 -1.99 -8.93
C MET A 160 -9.96 -0.67 -9.40
N PHE A 161 -10.03 0.38 -8.59
CA PHE A 161 -9.46 1.68 -8.94
C PHE A 161 -7.93 1.63 -9.00
N HIS A 162 -7.28 0.91 -8.08
CA HIS A 162 -5.83 0.72 -8.11
C HIS A 162 -5.39 0.04 -9.41
N LYS A 163 -6.09 -1.02 -9.85
CA LYS A 163 -5.80 -1.71 -11.11
C LYS A 163 -5.89 -0.77 -12.31
N LEU A 164 -6.94 0.07 -12.36
CA LEU A 164 -7.16 1.02 -13.44
C LEU A 164 -6.08 2.12 -13.49
N LEU A 165 -5.73 2.69 -12.33
CA LEU A 165 -4.72 3.75 -12.22
C LEU A 165 -3.29 3.26 -12.47
N CYS A 166 -3.00 1.99 -12.19
CA CYS A 166 -1.70 1.38 -12.49
C CYS A 166 -1.51 0.98 -13.95
N ALA A 167 -2.57 0.96 -14.76
CA ALA A 167 -2.52 0.50 -16.13
C ALA A 167 -1.91 1.57 -17.06
N SER A 168 -0.58 1.77 -16.97
CA SER A 168 0.18 2.82 -17.68
C SER A 168 0.07 2.77 -19.20
N ASN A 169 -0.39 1.65 -19.76
CA ASN A 169 -0.57 1.46 -21.20
C ASN A 169 -1.91 2.04 -21.71
N TYR A 170 -2.80 2.47 -20.80
CA TYR A 170 -4.12 3.03 -21.12
C TYR A 170 -4.15 4.53 -20.88
N GLY A 171 -5.06 5.24 -21.58
CA GLY A 171 -5.10 6.71 -21.56
C GLY A 171 -5.12 7.33 -20.16
N LEU A 172 -5.94 6.80 -19.24
CA LEU A 172 -6.01 7.30 -17.85
C LEU A 172 -4.75 6.93 -17.05
N GLY A 173 -4.34 5.66 -17.07
CA GLY A 173 -3.17 5.19 -16.32
C GLY A 173 -1.85 5.82 -16.80
N LYS A 174 -1.73 6.10 -18.11
CA LYS A 174 -0.60 6.85 -18.70
C LYS A 174 -0.54 8.27 -18.14
N LYS A 175 -1.65 9.01 -18.18
CA LYS A 175 -1.75 10.37 -17.60
C LYS A 175 -1.40 10.37 -16.12
N VAL A 176 -1.87 9.37 -15.36
CA VAL A 176 -1.56 9.21 -13.93
C VAL A 176 -0.06 8.97 -13.71
N ALA A 177 0.56 8.07 -14.48
CA ALA A 177 1.99 7.78 -14.37
C ALA A 177 2.85 9.00 -14.70
N GLU A 178 2.55 9.71 -15.79
CA GLU A 178 3.22 10.95 -16.19
C GLU A 178 3.08 12.04 -15.12
N TYR A 179 1.89 12.20 -14.54
CA TYR A 179 1.64 13.16 -13.48
C TYR A 179 2.44 12.85 -12.21
N ILE A 180 2.44 11.58 -11.77
CA ILE A 180 3.24 11.13 -10.60
C ILE A 180 4.72 11.43 -10.84
N GLN A 181 5.26 11.09 -12.01
CA GLN A 181 6.66 11.34 -12.33
C GLN A 181 6.99 12.84 -12.35
N LYS A 182 6.12 13.65 -12.97
CA LYS A 182 6.27 15.11 -12.99
C LYS A 182 6.27 15.68 -11.56
N LEU A 183 5.34 15.25 -10.72
CA LEU A 183 5.24 15.73 -9.35
C LEU A 183 6.45 15.29 -8.50
N GLN A 184 6.93 14.05 -8.67
CA GLN A 184 8.15 13.56 -8.00
C GLN A 184 9.37 14.41 -8.35
N ASN A 185 9.52 14.78 -9.63
CA ASN A 185 10.61 15.65 -10.06
C ASN A 185 10.48 17.04 -9.44
N ASN A 186 9.28 17.63 -9.45
CA ASN A 186 9.02 18.94 -8.86
C ASN A 186 9.30 18.96 -7.35
N LEU A 187 8.87 17.94 -6.61
CA LEU A 187 9.13 17.78 -5.18
C LEU A 187 10.61 17.50 -4.88
N SER A 188 11.38 17.00 -5.84
CA SER A 188 12.82 16.82 -5.65
C SER A 188 13.59 18.12 -5.90
N SER A 189 13.11 18.99 -6.79
CA SER A 189 13.82 20.21 -7.23
C SER A 189 13.46 21.47 -6.46
N ASP A 190 12.21 21.65 -6.03
CA ASP A 190 11.73 22.89 -5.42
C ASP A 190 10.88 22.61 -4.18
N GLN A 191 11.47 22.85 -3.00
CA GLN A 191 10.82 22.63 -1.71
C GLN A 191 9.88 23.79 -1.30
N THR A 192 9.94 24.93 -1.98
CA THR A 192 9.23 26.15 -1.56
C THR A 192 7.74 26.14 -1.92
N ASN A 193 7.32 25.27 -2.85
CA ASN A 193 5.97 25.23 -3.40
C ASN A 193 5.15 24.00 -2.97
N ILE A 194 5.50 23.34 -1.86
CA ILE A 194 4.84 22.10 -1.41
C ILE A 194 3.31 22.23 -1.30
N LYS A 195 2.82 23.34 -0.75
CA LYS A 195 1.38 23.60 -0.61
C LYS A 195 0.67 23.64 -1.95
N GLN A 196 1.26 24.30 -2.94
CA GLN A 196 0.71 24.33 -4.30
C GLN A 196 0.72 22.95 -4.94
N ASN A 197 1.80 22.18 -4.75
CA ASN A 197 1.93 20.81 -5.25
C ASN A 197 0.83 19.89 -4.68
N VAL A 198 0.56 19.97 -3.38
CA VAL A 198 -0.53 19.20 -2.73
C VAL A 198 -1.91 19.65 -3.25
N GLN A 199 -2.14 20.95 -3.41
CA GLN A 199 -3.40 21.45 -3.97
C GLN A 199 -3.61 20.99 -5.42
N GLN A 200 -2.56 21.02 -6.25
CA GLN A 200 -2.59 20.51 -7.61
C GLN A 200 -2.85 19.00 -7.63
N LEU A 201 -2.25 18.24 -6.71
CA LEU A 201 -2.51 16.80 -6.56
C LEU A 201 -3.99 16.54 -6.27
N ASN A 202 -4.59 17.27 -5.32
CA ASN A 202 -6.00 17.10 -4.99
C ASN A 202 -6.92 17.53 -6.12
N SER A 203 -6.56 18.57 -6.87
CA SER A 203 -7.28 18.97 -8.09
C SER A 203 -7.22 17.85 -9.15
N PHE A 204 -6.05 17.26 -9.36
CA PHE A 204 -5.87 16.14 -10.28
C PHE A 204 -6.64 14.88 -9.84
N ILE A 205 -6.65 14.57 -8.54
CA ILE A 205 -7.49 13.49 -7.97
C ILE A 205 -8.97 13.73 -8.29
N ASN A 206 -9.49 14.94 -8.09
CA ASN A 206 -10.88 15.25 -8.40
C ASN A 206 -11.17 15.13 -9.91
N GLN A 207 -10.25 15.57 -10.78
CA GLN A 207 -10.38 15.39 -12.24
C GLN A 207 -10.45 13.91 -12.63
N ILE A 208 -9.67 13.04 -11.98
CA ILE A 208 -9.74 11.59 -12.20
C ILE A 208 -11.09 11.04 -11.76
N VAL A 209 -11.58 11.44 -10.58
CA VAL A 209 -12.92 11.03 -10.09
C VAL A 209 -14.00 11.43 -11.10
N GLU A 210 -13.97 12.66 -11.61
CA GLU A 210 -14.89 13.15 -12.63
C GLU A 210 -14.77 12.37 -13.95
N THR A 211 -13.55 12.09 -14.40
CA THR A 211 -13.29 11.29 -15.61
C THR A 211 -13.84 9.87 -15.46
N LEU A 212 -13.69 9.24 -14.30
CA LEU A 212 -14.24 7.92 -14.03
C LEU A 212 -15.77 7.92 -14.03
N PHE A 213 -16.36 8.99 -13.49
CA PHE A 213 -17.81 9.17 -13.48
C PHE A 213 -18.38 9.37 -14.90
N GLN A 214 -17.75 10.24 -15.70
CA GLN A 214 -18.26 10.64 -17.02
C GLN A 214 -17.88 9.67 -18.14
N SER A 215 -16.62 9.20 -18.17
CA SER A 215 -16.07 8.45 -19.31
C SER A 215 -16.10 6.94 -19.13
N PHE A 216 -16.11 6.44 -17.89
CA PHE A 216 -16.06 5.00 -17.59
C PHE A 216 -17.39 4.42 -17.09
N ASN A 217 -18.47 5.19 -17.15
CA ASN A 217 -19.83 4.75 -16.79
C ASN A 217 -19.99 4.19 -15.35
N PHE A 218 -19.08 4.51 -14.41
CA PHE A 218 -19.20 4.10 -13.00
C PHE A 218 -20.41 4.73 -12.27
N GLY A 219 -21.18 5.60 -12.94
CA GLY A 219 -22.46 6.14 -12.47
C GLY A 219 -23.70 5.31 -12.80
N LYS A 220 -23.56 4.12 -13.44
CA LYS A 220 -24.69 3.24 -13.79
C LYS A 220 -25.07 2.32 -12.62
N GLN A 221 -26.31 1.81 -12.60
CA GLN A 221 -26.90 1.04 -11.48
C GLN A 221 -26.02 -0.10 -10.94
N GLU A 222 -25.20 -0.73 -11.79
CA GLU A 222 -24.29 -1.84 -11.43
C GLU A 222 -23.03 -1.40 -10.66
N THR A 223 -22.63 -0.12 -10.74
CA THR A 223 -21.36 0.41 -10.17
C THR A 223 -21.57 1.51 -9.13
N THR A 224 -22.81 1.99 -8.95
CA THR A 224 -23.18 3.03 -7.98
C THR A 224 -22.79 2.69 -6.54
N GLN A 225 -22.79 1.41 -6.17
CA GLN A 225 -22.44 0.97 -4.80
C GLN A 225 -20.96 1.18 -4.47
N ILE A 226 -20.08 1.20 -5.48
CA ILE A 226 -18.62 1.36 -5.32
C ILE A 226 -18.24 2.85 -5.32
N MET A 227 -19.06 3.70 -5.93
CA MET A 227 -18.79 5.14 -6.10
C MET A 227 -18.50 5.93 -4.81
N PRO A 228 -19.15 5.66 -3.66
CA PRO A 228 -18.79 6.31 -2.39
C PRO A 228 -17.32 6.12 -2.00
N TYR A 229 -16.70 5.03 -2.44
CA TYR A 229 -15.31 4.68 -2.16
C TYR A 229 -14.32 5.13 -3.26
N CYS A 230 -14.80 5.67 -4.38
CA CYS A 230 -13.99 6.04 -5.54
C CYS A 230 -12.92 7.08 -5.18
N LYS A 231 -13.35 8.24 -4.67
CA LYS A 231 -12.42 9.31 -4.27
C LYS A 231 -11.41 8.84 -3.21
N ILE A 232 -11.88 8.06 -2.23
CA ILE A 232 -11.05 7.51 -1.15
C ILE A 232 -9.95 6.62 -1.73
N SER A 233 -10.34 5.73 -2.63
CA SER A 233 -9.44 4.76 -3.24
C SER A 233 -8.37 5.41 -4.10
N ILE A 234 -8.76 6.44 -4.88
CA ILE A 234 -7.84 7.20 -5.72
C ILE A 234 -6.89 8.02 -4.85
N GLU A 235 -7.40 8.70 -3.82
CA GLU A 235 -6.57 9.45 -2.87
C GLU A 235 -5.53 8.53 -2.21
N LYS A 236 -5.98 7.39 -1.67
CA LYS A 236 -5.12 6.36 -1.08
C LYS A 236 -4.03 5.91 -2.06
N TYR A 237 -4.36 5.69 -3.32
CA TYR A 237 -3.38 5.32 -4.37
C TYR A 237 -2.27 6.35 -4.54
N PHE A 238 -2.62 7.64 -4.67
CA PHE A 238 -1.64 8.70 -4.89
C PHE A 238 -0.75 8.90 -3.67
N TYR A 239 -1.32 9.02 -2.47
CA TYR A 239 -0.55 9.28 -1.26
C TYR A 239 0.32 8.09 -0.85
N LEU A 240 -0.08 6.84 -1.11
CA LEU A 240 0.81 5.70 -0.93
C LEU A 240 2.05 5.76 -1.83
N LYS A 241 1.95 6.35 -3.03
CA LYS A 241 3.08 6.49 -3.97
C LYS A 241 3.91 7.76 -3.77
N LEU A 242 3.38 8.76 -3.09
CA LEU A 242 3.96 10.10 -3.01
C LEU A 242 4.27 10.56 -1.58
N SER A 243 3.75 9.90 -0.55
CA SER A 243 3.92 10.27 0.86
C SER A 243 5.38 10.45 1.26
N HIS A 244 6.27 9.55 0.81
CA HIS A 244 7.71 9.63 1.09
C HIS A 244 8.42 10.80 0.39
N TYR A 245 7.79 11.46 -0.59
CA TYR A 245 8.28 12.71 -1.16
C TYR A 245 7.63 13.94 -0.50
N ILE A 246 6.34 13.85 -0.16
CA ILE A 246 5.55 14.97 0.38
C ILE A 246 5.89 15.22 1.86
N LEU A 247 5.86 14.18 2.70
CA LEU A 247 5.98 14.34 4.15
C LEU A 247 7.32 14.93 4.59
N PRO A 248 8.49 14.52 4.03
CA PRO A 248 9.76 15.14 4.39
C PRO A 248 9.82 16.64 4.10
N GLN A 249 9.13 17.13 3.06
CA GLN A 249 9.07 18.56 2.79
C GLN A 249 8.30 19.31 3.88
N TYR A 250 7.17 18.78 4.34
CA TYR A 250 6.43 19.34 5.47
C TYR A 250 7.23 19.27 6.78
N GLN A 251 7.99 18.21 6.99
CA GLN A 251 8.89 18.09 8.15
C GLN A 251 9.99 19.15 8.13
N ASN A 252 10.58 19.42 6.97
CA ASN A 252 11.57 20.49 6.82
C ASN A 252 10.94 21.88 7.00
N MET A 253 9.75 22.12 6.45
CA MET A 253 9.05 23.40 6.55
C MET A 253 8.69 23.77 7.99
N PHE A 254 8.32 22.78 8.82
CA PHE A 254 7.94 22.97 10.23
C PHE A 254 8.99 22.48 11.22
N LYS A 255 10.25 22.35 10.78
CA LYS A 255 11.31 21.76 11.60
C LYS A 255 11.45 22.48 12.95
N GLN A 256 11.46 23.80 12.94
CA GLN A 256 11.61 24.62 14.16
C GLN A 256 10.42 24.46 15.12
N GLN A 257 9.18 24.51 14.61
CA GLN A 257 8.00 24.34 15.46
C GLN A 257 7.91 22.93 16.05
N ASN A 258 8.26 21.90 15.27
CA ASN A 258 8.30 20.52 15.77
C ASN A 258 9.40 20.33 16.84
N GLU A 259 10.57 20.95 16.67
CA GLU A 259 11.64 20.92 17.69
C GLU A 259 11.21 21.63 18.98
N GLN A 260 10.57 22.80 18.88
CA GLN A 260 10.01 23.51 20.04
C GLN A 260 8.94 22.67 20.74
N PHE A 261 8.02 22.07 19.99
CA PHE A 261 6.99 21.20 20.55
C PHE A 261 7.58 19.99 21.27
N ARG A 262 8.60 19.33 20.69
CA ARG A 262 9.26 18.18 21.31
C ARG A 262 9.84 18.52 22.68
N SER A 263 10.34 19.74 22.89
CA SER A 263 10.84 20.19 24.19
C SER A 263 9.75 20.36 25.26
N LYS A 264 8.48 20.50 24.85
CA LYS A 264 7.31 20.66 25.73
C LYS A 264 6.60 19.33 26.04
N LYS A 265 7.02 18.23 25.43
CA LYS A 265 6.41 16.91 25.64
C LYS A 265 6.72 16.37 27.03
N ILE A 266 5.76 15.64 27.59
CA ILE A 266 5.88 15.00 28.91
C ILE A 266 5.83 13.48 28.71
N ASP A 267 6.71 12.76 29.40
CA ASP A 267 6.66 11.29 29.45
C ASP A 267 5.40 10.84 30.21
N ARG A 268 4.62 9.94 29.58
CA ARG A 268 3.41 9.33 30.16
C ARG A 268 3.67 8.60 31.48
N ASN A 269 4.91 8.20 31.74
CA ASN A 269 5.28 7.51 32.97
C ASN A 269 5.69 8.48 34.10
N ASN A 270 5.81 9.79 33.81
CA ASN A 270 6.21 10.78 34.80
C ASN A 270 4.99 11.39 35.51
N PHE A 271 4.53 10.73 36.58
CA PHE A 271 3.35 11.12 37.36
C PHE A 271 3.44 12.53 37.96
N GLN A 272 4.63 13.03 38.28
CA GLN A 272 4.80 14.38 38.84
C GLN A 272 4.45 15.44 37.80
N LEU A 273 5.03 15.33 36.60
CA LEU A 273 4.75 16.25 35.49
C LEU A 273 3.30 16.16 35.01
N ILE A 274 2.67 14.98 35.07
CA ILE A 274 1.24 14.81 34.74
C ILE A 274 0.35 15.55 35.74
N SER A 275 0.66 15.49 37.04
CA SER A 275 -0.08 16.23 38.06
C SER A 275 0.06 17.75 37.88
N GLU A 276 1.26 18.22 37.50
CA GLU A 276 1.48 19.63 37.14
C GLU A 276 0.70 20.02 35.88
N LEU A 277 0.66 19.15 34.87
CA LEU A 277 -0.12 19.38 33.65
C LEU A 277 -1.63 19.47 33.93
N HIS A 278 -2.17 18.63 34.81
CA HIS A 278 -3.56 18.72 35.26
C HIS A 278 -3.86 20.09 35.90
N LYS A 279 -2.95 20.60 36.74
CA LYS A 279 -3.09 21.93 37.35
C LYS A 279 -3.02 23.04 36.30
N ASN A 280 -2.05 22.99 35.40
CA ASN A 280 -1.83 24.01 34.37
C ASN A 280 -2.99 24.09 33.37
N LEU A 281 -3.62 22.96 33.05
CA LEU A 281 -4.77 22.89 32.14
C LEU A 281 -6.12 22.96 32.87
N GLU A 282 -6.13 23.17 34.18
CA GLU A 282 -7.35 23.20 35.02
C GLU A 282 -8.22 21.93 34.89
N ILE A 283 -7.59 20.79 34.65
CA ILE A 283 -8.23 19.47 34.51
C ILE A 283 -8.29 18.80 35.89
N ARG A 284 -9.49 18.38 36.29
CA ARG A 284 -9.64 17.53 37.49
C ARG A 284 -9.06 16.14 37.23
N GLU A 285 -8.50 15.51 38.26
CA GLU A 285 -8.00 14.14 38.15
C GLU A 285 -9.08 13.21 37.58
N PHE A 286 -8.67 12.43 36.57
CA PHE A 286 -9.55 11.47 35.93
C PHE A 286 -9.88 10.32 36.87
N ASN A 287 -11.14 9.91 36.87
CA ASN A 287 -11.50 8.62 37.44
C ASN A 287 -10.93 7.46 36.57
N PRO A 288 -10.86 6.22 37.08
CA PRO A 288 -10.28 5.11 36.34
C PRO A 288 -10.91 4.86 34.96
N GLN A 289 -12.23 5.07 34.83
CA GLN A 289 -12.95 4.88 33.56
C GLN A 289 -12.60 5.97 32.54
N GLN A 290 -12.50 7.23 32.97
CA GLN A 290 -12.07 8.34 32.15
C GLN A 290 -10.62 8.16 31.71
N MET A 291 -9.74 7.67 32.59
CA MET A 291 -8.35 7.41 32.25
C MET A 291 -8.20 6.35 31.14
N ILE A 292 -9.02 5.29 31.17
CA ILE A 292 -9.07 4.30 30.07
C ILE A 292 -9.41 4.98 28.74
N ARG A 293 -10.46 5.81 28.72
CA ARG A 293 -10.87 6.53 27.50
C ARG A 293 -9.83 7.53 27.01
N VAL A 294 -9.16 8.24 27.91
CA VAL A 294 -8.08 9.16 27.56
C VAL A 294 -6.91 8.39 26.95
N ASN A 295 -6.56 7.22 27.48
CA ASN A 295 -5.55 6.35 26.90
C ASN A 295 -5.98 5.80 25.52
N GLU A 296 -7.25 5.46 25.31
CA GLU A 296 -7.78 5.12 23.97
C GLU A 296 -7.58 6.27 22.99
N ALA A 297 -7.90 7.51 23.40
CA ALA A 297 -7.70 8.69 22.57
C ALA A 297 -6.22 8.94 22.23
N LEU A 298 -5.31 8.78 23.21
CA LEU A 298 -3.86 8.86 23.00
C LEU A 298 -3.37 7.82 22.00
N ASN A 299 -3.86 6.58 22.10
CA ASN A 299 -3.48 5.50 21.18
C ASN A 299 -3.98 5.77 19.75
N GLU A 300 -5.14 6.39 19.56
CA GLU A 300 -5.59 6.82 18.23
C GLU A 300 -4.75 7.97 17.69
N LEU A 301 -4.37 8.93 18.53
CA LEU A 301 -3.51 10.06 18.16
C LEU A 301 -2.12 9.57 17.72
N ASP A 302 -1.52 8.65 18.45
CA ASP A 302 -0.20 8.08 18.14
C ASP A 302 -0.14 7.38 16.76
N LYS A 303 -1.28 6.94 16.23
CA LYS A 303 -1.34 6.27 14.92
C LYS A 303 -1.08 7.20 13.73
N ILE A 304 -1.20 8.52 13.90
CA ILE A 304 -1.19 9.49 12.78
C ILE A 304 0.08 9.38 11.92
N GLU A 305 1.25 9.25 12.53
CA GLU A 305 2.52 9.19 11.79
C GLU A 305 2.68 7.88 11.00
N TYR A 306 1.99 6.81 11.42
CA TYR A 306 2.04 5.50 10.74
C TYR A 306 1.06 5.41 9.57
N MET A 307 0.09 6.32 9.47
CA MET A 307 -0.88 6.32 8.38
C MET A 307 -0.27 6.95 7.13
N SER A 308 -0.58 6.39 5.96
CA SER A 308 0.09 6.79 4.72
C SER A 308 -0.64 7.88 3.93
N TYR A 309 -1.91 8.16 4.21
CA TYR A 309 -2.68 9.16 3.47
C TYR A 309 -3.60 10.01 4.36
N PRO A 310 -3.95 11.24 3.91
CA PRO A 310 -4.61 12.24 4.75
C PRO A 310 -5.93 11.79 5.39
N ARG A 311 -6.80 11.10 4.65
CA ARG A 311 -8.10 10.72 5.20
C ARG A 311 -8.01 9.71 6.36
N GLU A 312 -7.04 8.79 6.36
CA GLU A 312 -6.79 7.91 7.53
C GLU A 312 -6.25 8.71 8.73
N LYS A 313 -5.34 9.65 8.50
CA LYS A 313 -4.83 10.57 9.54
C LYS A 313 -5.95 11.42 10.15
N LEU A 314 -6.84 11.96 9.32
CA LEU A 314 -8.01 12.70 9.75
C LEU A 314 -8.95 11.84 10.60
N ARG A 315 -9.16 10.57 10.22
CA ARG A 315 -9.99 9.63 10.99
C ARG A 315 -9.42 9.41 12.39
N CYS A 316 -8.12 9.27 12.55
CA CYS A 316 -7.47 9.16 13.87
C CYS A 316 -7.79 10.38 14.76
N LEU A 317 -7.67 11.59 14.22
CA LEU A 317 -8.00 12.83 14.95
C LEU A 317 -9.48 12.95 15.29
N GLN A 318 -10.36 12.58 14.36
CA GLN A 318 -11.81 12.59 14.59
C GLN A 318 -12.22 11.58 15.67
N LEU A 319 -11.64 10.38 15.66
CA LEU A 319 -11.86 9.37 16.68
C LEU A 319 -11.36 9.82 18.05
N MET A 320 -10.12 10.33 18.14
CA MET A 320 -9.59 10.93 19.36
C MET A 320 -10.55 12.00 19.91
N ASN A 321 -10.96 12.96 19.07
CA ASN A 321 -11.86 14.03 19.48
C ASN A 321 -13.25 13.51 19.93
N ALA A 322 -13.79 12.49 19.27
CA ALA A 322 -15.06 11.87 19.66
C ALA A 322 -14.96 11.17 21.02
N ILE A 323 -13.87 10.46 21.28
CA ILE A 323 -13.60 9.82 22.57
C ILE A 323 -13.48 10.87 23.68
N LEU A 324 -12.71 11.94 23.47
CA LEU A 324 -12.54 13.00 24.46
C LEU A 324 -13.85 13.76 24.74
N LYS A 325 -14.69 13.98 23.73
CA LYS A 325 -16.04 14.55 23.93
C LYS A 325 -16.92 13.67 24.82
N ALA A 326 -16.79 12.36 24.72
CA ALA A 326 -17.50 11.42 25.58
C ALA A 326 -16.96 11.41 27.03
N VAL A 327 -15.68 11.75 27.23
CA VAL A 327 -15.08 11.92 28.55
C VAL A 327 -15.59 13.18 29.24
N ASN A 328 -15.46 14.34 28.57
CA ASN A 328 -15.99 15.62 29.05
C ASN A 328 -16.07 16.63 27.90
N SER A 329 -17.28 16.88 27.41
CA SER A 329 -17.51 17.83 26.32
C SER A 329 -17.21 19.28 26.69
N GLY A 330 -17.32 19.65 27.98
CA GLY A 330 -17.08 21.01 28.45
C GLY A 330 -15.60 21.40 28.55
N LEU A 331 -14.70 20.41 28.56
CA LEU A 331 -13.25 20.61 28.66
C LEU A 331 -12.49 20.09 27.43
N ILE A 332 -13.16 20.01 26.28
CA ILE A 332 -12.60 19.35 25.10
C ILE A 332 -11.27 19.97 24.65
N ASP A 333 -11.14 21.29 24.71
CA ASP A 333 -9.93 21.98 24.25
C ASP A 333 -8.75 21.72 25.19
N GLN A 334 -8.99 21.69 26.50
CA GLN A 334 -7.99 21.32 27.51
C GLN A 334 -7.58 19.84 27.36
N LEU A 335 -8.55 18.95 27.12
CA LEU A 335 -8.29 17.53 26.92
C LEU A 335 -7.49 17.24 25.65
N VAL A 336 -7.73 17.98 24.57
CA VAL A 336 -6.93 17.82 23.34
C VAL A 336 -5.51 18.32 23.58
N LYS A 337 -5.30 19.48 24.23
CA LYS A 337 -3.96 19.95 24.63
C LYS A 337 -3.23 18.92 25.50
N TYR A 338 -3.91 18.38 26.50
CA TYR A 338 -3.41 17.31 27.36
C TYR A 338 -2.93 16.11 26.54
N CYS A 339 -3.76 15.65 25.59
CA CYS A 339 -3.41 14.52 24.73
C CYS A 339 -2.24 14.83 23.78
N LEU A 340 -2.17 16.04 23.22
CA LEU A 340 -1.07 16.46 22.35
C LEU A 340 0.27 16.42 23.09
N ILE A 341 0.34 17.01 24.30
CA ILE A 341 1.55 17.06 25.13
C ILE A 341 2.05 15.66 25.52
N LEU A 342 1.13 14.74 25.79
CA LEU A 342 1.44 13.35 26.14
C LEU A 342 1.52 12.40 24.94
N SER A 343 1.27 12.88 23.71
CA SER A 343 1.30 12.04 22.51
C SER A 343 2.73 11.56 22.21
N ASN A 344 2.87 10.47 21.46
CA ASN A 344 4.17 10.01 20.96
C ASN A 344 4.51 10.59 19.57
N ILE A 345 3.71 11.54 19.07
CA ILE A 345 3.92 12.16 17.75
C ILE A 345 5.19 13.02 17.77
N ASP A 346 6.05 12.84 16.78
CA ASP A 346 7.29 13.59 16.62
C ASP A 346 7.13 14.87 15.80
N HIS A 347 6.26 14.87 14.77
CA HIS A 347 6.12 15.97 13.81
C HIS A 347 4.67 16.48 13.69
N PRO A 348 4.02 16.89 14.80
CA PRO A 348 2.59 17.21 14.78
C PRO A 348 2.24 18.37 13.85
N PHE A 349 3.07 19.42 13.75
CA PHE A 349 2.77 20.55 12.85
C PHE A 349 2.81 20.13 11.38
N SER A 350 3.78 19.28 11.01
CA SER A 350 3.90 18.76 9.66
C SER A 350 2.69 17.91 9.27
N GLU A 351 2.23 17.07 10.20
CA GLU A 351 1.08 16.20 9.98
C GLU A 351 -0.23 16.98 9.87
N ILE A 352 -0.47 17.91 10.80
CA ILE A 352 -1.69 18.73 10.80
C ILE A 352 -1.71 19.68 9.60
N GLN A 353 -0.58 20.28 9.22
CA GLN A 353 -0.56 21.16 8.04
C GLN A 353 -0.81 20.39 6.74
N LEU A 354 -0.23 19.20 6.58
CA LEU A 354 -0.52 18.33 5.44
C LEU A 354 -2.02 18.04 5.34
N LEU A 355 -2.68 17.77 6.48
CA LEU A 355 -4.13 17.59 6.53
C LEU A 355 -4.87 18.85 6.09
N ILE A 356 -4.53 20.03 6.64
CA ILE A 356 -5.19 21.30 6.30
C ILE A 356 -5.13 21.57 4.79
N ASP A 357 -3.97 21.33 4.18
CA ASP A 357 -3.75 21.57 2.75
C ASP A 357 -4.42 20.50 1.86
N SER A 358 -4.70 19.31 2.39
CA SER A 358 -5.26 18.18 1.65
C SER A 358 -6.77 17.96 1.81
N THR A 359 -7.39 18.45 2.89
CA THR A 359 -8.79 18.16 3.21
C THR A 359 -9.77 19.24 2.74
N SER A 360 -11.07 18.92 2.87
CA SER A 360 -12.20 19.79 2.55
C SER A 360 -12.32 21.01 3.48
N SER A 361 -13.15 21.98 3.11
CA SER A 361 -13.37 23.21 3.89
C SER A 361 -13.98 22.96 5.29
N GLN A 362 -14.80 21.91 5.46
CA GLN A 362 -15.41 21.59 6.75
C GLN A 362 -14.36 21.01 7.73
N ASP A 363 -13.53 20.09 7.26
CA ASP A 363 -12.47 19.47 8.07
C ASP A 363 -11.40 20.49 8.48
N ARG A 364 -11.14 21.50 7.62
CA ARG A 364 -10.17 22.57 7.91
C ARG A 364 -10.48 23.34 9.17
N GLN A 365 -11.75 23.58 9.51
CA GLN A 365 -12.07 24.31 10.75
C GLN A 365 -11.65 23.51 11.99
N PHE A 366 -11.89 22.21 11.98
CA PHE A 366 -11.47 21.32 13.06
C PHE A 366 -9.93 21.23 13.15
N LEU A 367 -9.26 21.07 12.01
CA LEU A 367 -7.80 20.98 11.96
C LEU A 367 -7.12 22.30 12.37
N ASN A 368 -7.68 23.45 11.98
CA ASN A 368 -7.16 24.76 12.40
C ASN A 368 -7.26 24.95 13.91
N LYS A 369 -8.30 24.41 14.57
CA LYS A 369 -8.38 24.44 16.05
C LYS A 369 -7.26 23.62 16.68
N ILE A 370 -6.97 22.44 16.16
CA ILE A 370 -5.85 21.62 16.63
C ILE A 370 -4.51 22.32 16.38
N ASN A 371 -4.34 22.92 15.19
CA ASN A 371 -3.13 23.68 14.87
C ASN A 371 -2.93 24.87 15.82
N HIS A 372 -4.00 25.59 16.14
CA HIS A 372 -3.95 26.67 17.12
C HIS A 372 -3.56 26.18 18.52
N GLN A 373 -4.05 25.03 18.95
CA GLN A 373 -3.65 24.43 20.22
C GLN A 373 -2.17 24.03 20.23
N LEU A 374 -1.62 23.55 19.11
CA LEU A 374 -0.18 23.30 18.97
C LEU A 374 0.63 24.60 19.11
N GLU A 375 0.18 25.69 18.48
CA GLU A 375 0.80 27.03 18.58
C GLU A 375 0.77 27.56 20.03
N GLU A 376 -0.33 27.36 20.75
CA GLU A 376 -0.44 27.74 22.16
C GLU A 376 0.55 26.95 23.03
N ILE A 377 0.73 25.64 22.77
CA ILE A 377 1.66 24.77 23.53
C ILE A 377 3.11 25.21 23.39
N ILE A 378 3.54 25.62 22.19
CA ILE A 378 4.91 26.11 21.99
C ILE A 378 5.12 27.53 22.53
N SER A 379 4.04 28.31 22.66
CA SER A 379 4.07 29.69 23.14
C SER A 379 4.01 29.81 24.67
N SER A 380 3.38 28.85 25.35
CA SER A 380 3.43 28.65 26.81
C SER A 380 4.75 28.01 27.21
#